data_AF-A0A4R2T5K8-F1
#
_entry.id   AF-A0A4R2T5K8-F1
#
_cell.length_a   1.000
_cell.length_b   1.000
_cell.length_c   1.000
_cell.angle_alpha   90.00
_cell.angle_beta   90.00
_cell.angle_gamma   90.00
#
_symmetry.space_group_name_H-M   'P 1'
#
loop_
_entity.id
_entity.type
_entity.pdbx_description
1 polymer ?
#
loop_
_entity_poly.entity_id
_entity_poly.type
_entity_poly.pdbx_seq_one_letter_code
_entity_poly.pdbx_strand_id
1 'polypeptide(L)'
;MATQLNPGAARPVPAFDPAAWLGALVSIGGGYALASGRKLWLVVEECATVDIEDLMRPLIGHPDRVEAVRSAIERRQNGGTL
;
A
#
# COMPACT_ATOMS: atom_id res chain seq x y z
N MET A 1 -22.43 3.42 -43.39
CA MET A 1 -22.38 2.35 -42.36
C MET A 1 -21.12 2.58 -41.54
N ALA A 2 -21.25 3.13 -40.33
CA ALA A 2 -20.10 3.43 -39.47
C ALA A 2 -19.89 2.27 -38.50
N THR A 3 -18.75 1.60 -38.60
CA THR A 3 -18.29 0.60 -37.64
C THR A 3 -17.86 1.33 -36.37
N GLN A 4 -18.67 1.23 -35.32
CA GLN A 4 -18.31 1.71 -33.99
C GLN A 4 -17.25 0.77 -33.41
N LEU A 5 -16.00 1.23 -33.36
CA LEU A 5 -14.93 0.59 -32.59
C LEU A 5 -15.32 0.64 -31.11
N ASN A 6 -15.62 -0.52 -30.53
CA ASN A 6 -15.85 -0.68 -29.10
C ASN A 6 -14.55 -0.29 -28.37
N PRO A 7 -14.50 0.79 -27.58
CA PRO A 7 -13.32 1.07 -26.77
C PRO A 7 -13.23 -0.05 -25.74
N GLY A 8 -12.17 -0.86 -25.85
CA GLY A 8 -11.90 -1.95 -24.93
C GLY A 8 -12.08 -1.46 -23.50
N ALA A 9 -12.96 -2.13 -22.75
CA ALA A 9 -13.22 -1.83 -21.35
C ALA A 9 -11.87 -1.77 -20.63
N ALA A 10 -11.47 -0.58 -20.21
CA ALA A 10 -10.31 -0.39 -19.35
C ALA A 10 -10.59 -1.24 -18.10
N ARG A 11 -9.89 -2.37 -17.97
CA ARG A 11 -9.91 -3.13 -16.72
C ARG A 11 -9.51 -2.13 -15.63
N PRO A 12 -10.32 -1.95 -14.57
CA PRO A 12 -9.90 -1.10 -13.47
C PRO A 12 -8.56 -1.65 -12.98
N VAL A 13 -7.51 -0.85 -13.09
CA VAL A 13 -6.27 -1.16 -12.37
C VAL A 13 -6.69 -1.19 -10.91
N PRO A 14 -6.48 -2.30 -10.17
CA PRO A 14 -6.88 -2.36 -8.78
C PRO A 14 -6.23 -1.19 -8.06
N ALA A 15 -7.06 -0.36 -7.42
CA ALA A 15 -6.57 0.75 -6.62
C ALA A 15 -5.63 0.20 -5.55
N PHE A 16 -4.57 0.94 -5.24
CA PHE A 16 -3.67 0.56 -4.16
C PHE A 16 -4.45 0.55 -2.84
N ASP A 17 -4.50 -0.61 -2.19
CA ASP A 17 -5.15 -0.78 -0.89
C ASP A 17 -4.11 -0.67 0.23
N PRO A 18 -4.09 0.43 1.00
CA PRO A 18 -3.11 0.62 2.06
C PRO A 18 -3.32 -0.35 3.24
N ALA A 19 -4.55 -0.80 3.50
CA ALA A 19 -4.84 -1.71 4.60
C ALA A 19 -4.35 -3.12 4.25
N ALA A 20 -4.64 -3.59 3.04
CA ALA A 20 -4.13 -4.87 2.53
C ALA A 20 -2.60 -4.88 2.47
N TRP A 21 -1.99 -3.78 2.04
CA TRP A 21 -0.54 -3.62 2.00
C TRP A 21 0.10 -3.68 3.40
N LEU A 22 -0.49 -3.01 4.40
CA LEU A 22 -0.04 -3.10 5.80
C LEU A 22 -0.19 -4.51 6.36
N GLY A 23 -1.27 -5.20 6.02
CA GLY A 23 -1.48 -6.60 6.37
C GLY A 23 -0.40 -7.51 5.78
N ALA A 24 -0.03 -7.29 4.51
CA ALA A 24 1.05 -8.02 3.85
C ALA A 24 2.42 -7.76 4.52
N LEU A 25 2.72 -6.50 4.86
CA LEU A 25 3.93 -6.15 5.60
C LEU A 25 4.02 -6.88 6.95
N VAL A 26 2.94 -6.90 7.72
CA VAL A 26 2.91 -7.60 9.02
C VAL A 26 3.03 -9.12 8.83
N SER A 27 2.45 -9.66 7.76
CA SER A 27 2.47 -11.10 7.47
C SER A 27 3.87 -11.64 7.16
N ILE A 28 4.78 -10.80 6.65
CA ILE A 28 6.19 -11.17 6.42
C ILE A 28 7.10 -10.92 7.64
N GLY A 29 6.53 -10.66 8.81
CA GLY A 29 7.30 -10.30 10.01
C GLY A 29 7.73 -8.83 10.06
N GLY A 30 7.14 -7.99 9.20
CA GLY A 30 7.35 -6.55 9.23
C GLY A 30 6.51 -5.85 10.30
N GLY A 31 6.94 -4.63 10.64
CA GLY A 31 6.26 -3.72 11.54
C GLY A 31 6.27 -2.31 10.98
N TYR A 32 5.47 -1.44 11.56
CA TYR A 32 5.41 -0.05 11.15
C TYR A 32 5.12 0.88 12.33
N ALA A 33 5.58 2.12 12.22
CA ALA A 33 5.31 3.17 13.18
C ALA A 33 5.14 4.52 12.49
N LEU A 34 4.29 5.37 13.05
CA LEU A 34 4.26 6.79 12.73
C LEU A 34 5.12 7.53 13.75
N ALA A 35 6.18 8.16 13.27
CA ALA A 35 7.01 9.02 14.10
C ALA A 35 6.56 10.48 13.99
N SER A 36 6.90 11.25 15.02
CA SER A 36 6.70 12.70 15.05
C SER A 36 7.19 13.36 13.75
N GLY A 37 6.39 14.28 13.21
CA GLY A 37 6.72 14.97 11.96
C GLY A 37 6.31 14.24 10.68
N ARG A 38 5.25 13.42 10.73
CA ARG A 38 4.65 12.73 9.57
C ARG A 38 5.53 11.68 8.89
N LYS A 39 6.54 11.17 9.62
CA LYS A 39 7.45 10.14 9.09
C LYS A 39 6.83 8.75 9.28
N LEU A 40 6.75 7.98 8.19
CA LEU A 40 6.40 6.56 8.22
C LEU A 40 7.68 5.74 8.36
N TRP A 41 7.73 4.90 9.40
CA TRP A 41 8.79 3.92 9.62
C TRP A 41 8.25 2.54 9.28
N LEU A 42 9.02 1.80 8.48
CA LEU A 42 8.79 0.40 8.14
C LEU A 42 9.98 -0.38 8.66
N VAL A 43 9.73 -1.45 9.41
CA VAL A 43 10.76 -2.24 10.08
C VAL A 43 10.56 -3.69 9.68
N VAL A 44 11.64 -4.41 9.35
CA VAL A 44 11.61 -5.85 9.05
C VAL A 44 12.86 -6.44 9.71
N GLU A 45 12.67 -7.41 10.61
CA GLU A 45 13.76 -7.99 11.42
C GLU A 45 14.28 -9.31 10.84
N GLU A 46 13.38 -10.21 10.43
CA GLU A 46 13.70 -11.45 9.71
C GLU A 46 12.82 -11.57 8.47
N CYS A 47 13.35 -11.12 7.33
CA CYS A 47 12.73 -11.43 6.05
C CYS A 47 13.21 -12.83 5.64
N ALA A 48 12.34 -13.85 5.74
CA ALA A 48 12.50 -15.02 4.89
C ALA A 48 12.63 -14.48 3.45
N THR A 49 13.52 -15.04 2.63
CA THR A 49 14.04 -14.53 1.34
C THR A 49 13.01 -14.19 0.24
N VAL A 50 11.73 -14.02 0.56
CA VAL A 50 10.65 -13.53 -0.30
C VAL A 50 10.49 -12.00 -0.18
N ASP A 51 10.73 -11.34 -1.31
CA ASP A 51 10.03 -10.20 -1.92
C ASP A 51 9.62 -8.97 -1.07
N ILE A 52 10.48 -8.54 -0.14
CA ILE A 52 10.42 -7.14 0.34
C ILE A 52 10.46 -6.15 -0.84
N GLU A 53 11.17 -6.48 -1.92
CA GLU A 53 11.20 -5.67 -3.13
C GLU A 53 9.83 -5.58 -3.83
N ASP A 54 9.11 -6.68 -4.01
CA ASP A 54 7.77 -6.63 -4.60
C ASP A 54 6.76 -5.98 -3.66
N LEU A 55 6.91 -6.16 -2.34
CA LEU A 55 6.08 -5.48 -1.35
C LEU A 55 6.31 -3.96 -1.41
N MET A 56 7.54 -3.50 -1.60
CA MET A 56 7.87 -2.08 -1.63
C MET A 56 7.59 -1.43 -2.98
N ARG A 57 7.63 -2.19 -4.09
CA ARG A 57 7.44 -1.70 -5.46
C ARG A 57 6.21 -0.79 -5.65
N PRO A 58 5.03 -1.07 -5.07
CA PRO A 58 3.87 -0.19 -5.17
C PRO A 58 4.08 1.21 -4.56
N LEU A 59 4.98 1.38 -3.60
CA LEU A 59 5.25 2.66 -2.94
C LEU A 59 6.34 3.47 -3.66
N ILE A 60 7.24 2.81 -4.39
CA ILE A 60 8.37 3.46 -5.07
C ILE A 60 7.83 4.43 -6.14
N GLY A 61 8.20 5.70 -6.03
CA GLY A 61 7.75 6.75 -6.95
C GLY A 61 6.30 7.22 -6.77
N HIS A 62 5.59 6.74 -5.74
CA HIS A 62 4.18 7.03 -5.49
C HIS A 62 3.95 7.65 -4.10
N PRO A 63 4.25 8.95 -3.91
CA PRO A 63 4.09 9.62 -2.62
C PRO A 63 2.63 9.63 -2.13
N ASP A 64 1.66 9.64 -3.04
CA ASP A 64 0.23 9.53 -2.74
C ASP A 64 -0.11 8.22 -2.01
N ARG A 65 0.56 7.12 -2.38
CA ARG A 65 0.37 5.82 -1.73
C ARG A 65 1.02 5.77 -0.35
N VAL A 66 2.16 6.42 -0.17
CA VAL A 66 2.80 6.59 1.14
C VAL A 66 1.88 7.37 2.10
N GLU A 67 1.26 8.45 1.61
CA GLU A 67 0.29 9.24 2.37
C GLU A 67 -0.99 8.43 2.69
N ALA A 68 -1.44 7.60 1.75
CA ALA A 68 -2.58 6.71 1.97
C ALA A 68 -2.28 5.67 3.07
N VAL A 69 -1.08 5.08 3.07
CA VAL A 69 -0.60 4.19 4.14
C VAL A 69 -0.57 4.92 5.48
N ARG A 70 -0.01 6.12 5.54
CA ARG A 70 0.00 6.93 6.77
C ARG A 70 -1.42 7.15 7.30
N SER A 71 -2.33 7.59 6.43
CA SER A 71 -3.71 7.88 6.79
C SER A 71 -4.47 6.64 7.27
N ALA A 72 -4.17 5.47 6.72
CA ALA A 72 -4.73 4.20 7.17
C ALA A 72 -4.24 3.85 8.59
N ILE A 73 -2.95 4.06 8.87
CA ILE A 73 -2.38 3.83 10.21
C ILE A 73 -2.98 4.81 11.24
N GLU A 74 -3.09 6.10 10.89
CA GLU A 74 -3.69 7.12 11.77
C GLU A 74 -5.14 6.76 12.11
N ARG A 75 -5.94 6.34 11.12
CA ARG A 75 -7.32 5.86 11.35
C ARG A 75 -7.36 4.68 12.31
N ARG A 76 -6.48 3.68 12.11
CA ARG A 76 -6.37 2.52 12.99
C ARG A 76 -6.00 2.90 14.43
N GLN A 77 -5.03 3.80 14.59
CA GLN A 77 -4.57 4.26 15.91
C GLN A 77 -5.63 5.05 16.66
N ASN A 78 -6.48 5.79 15.95
CA ASN A 78 -7.60 6.54 16.52
C ASN A 78 -8.84 5.66 16.80
N GLY A 79 -8.71 4.33 16.72
CA GLY A 79 -9.80 3.39 17.01
C GLY A 79 -10.75 3.13 15.85
N GLY A 80 -10.43 3.60 14.64
CA GLY A 80 -11.20 3.28 13.43
C GLY A 80 -10.88 1.89 12.89
N THR A 81 -11.87 1.24 12.27
CA THR A 81 -11.68 0.00 11.51
C THR A 81 -11.03 0.31 10.15
N LEU A 82 -10.07 -0.54 9.74
CA LEU A 82 -9.40 -0.45 8.44
C LEU A 82 -10.36 -0.77 7.28
#